data_AF-A0A4V0XDJ8-F1
#
_entry.id   AF-A0A4V0XDJ8-F1
#
_cell.length_a   1.000
_cell.length_b   1.000
_cell.length_c   1.000
_cell.angle_alpha   90.00
_cell.angle_beta   90.00
_cell.angle_gamma   90.00
#
_symmetry.space_group_name_H-M   'P 1'
#
loop_
_entity.id
_entity.type
_entity.pdbx_description
1 polymer ?
#
loop_
_entity_poly.entity_id
_entity_poly.type
_entity_poly.pdbx_seq_one_letter_code
_entity_poly.pdbx_strand_id
1 'polypeptide(L)'
;MGNPLFRYLLTLRRLWGTSLAMQFEYQANLVLEVVAAIANLLGSLLLLSLFYGEGRALGGWSWPQALVVLGVYTLLEGITSTWLRPNLSTIVGHVQQGTLDFVLLKPIDSQFWLSTTRVSLMGLPEIATGLGLMIWAAGQAGIRTTPWLLIQTLLMLVASGLLLYSLWFLVSTTSIWFVKTWNATEVLRAALSSGRYPISAFPSAVRRFFTMVLPVAFLTTVPAEAILGRLTLPWLLLSLMVACIGLALSRAFWQFALRFYTSASS
;
A
#
# COMPACT_ATOMS: atom_id res chain seq x y z
N MET A 1 30.36 19.66 -8.24
CA MET A 1 28.88 19.58 -8.19
C MET A 1 28.50 18.33 -7.42
N GLY A 2 27.89 18.45 -6.23
CA GLY A 2 27.57 17.28 -5.39
C GLY A 2 26.52 16.38 -6.04
N ASN A 3 26.69 15.06 -5.92
CA ASN A 3 25.83 14.03 -6.51
C ASN A 3 24.34 14.35 -6.20
N PRO A 4 23.44 14.44 -7.22
CA PRO A 4 22.03 14.73 -7.01
C PRO A 4 21.37 13.76 -6.01
N LEU A 5 21.75 12.48 -6.02
CA LEU A 5 21.24 11.48 -5.06
C LEU A 5 21.57 11.84 -3.61
N PHE A 6 22.79 12.36 -3.36
CA PHE A 6 23.21 12.76 -2.02
C PHE A 6 22.38 13.95 -1.50
N ARG A 7 22.03 14.89 -2.38
CA ARG A 7 21.15 16.02 -2.03
C ARG A 7 19.74 15.55 -1.69
N TYR A 8 19.19 14.59 -2.45
CA TYR A 8 17.87 14.04 -2.19
C TYR A 8 17.81 13.34 -0.82
N LEU A 9 18.80 12.49 -0.54
CA LEU A 9 18.89 11.77 0.74
C LEU A 9 19.05 12.71 1.94
N LEU A 10 19.87 13.76 1.82
CA LEU A 10 20.03 14.75 2.89
C LEU A 10 18.73 15.50 3.18
N THR A 11 18.00 15.89 2.14
CA THR A 11 16.70 16.55 2.28
C THR A 11 15.69 15.63 2.95
N LEU A 12 15.58 14.38 2.49
CA LEU A 12 14.69 13.39 3.12
C LEU A 12 15.03 13.17 4.59
N ARG A 13 16.30 13.00 4.94
CA ARG A 13 16.71 12.80 6.33
C ARG A 13 16.25 13.94 7.24
N ARG A 14 16.36 15.19 6.77
CA ARG A 14 15.91 16.37 7.55
C ARG A 14 14.40 16.39 7.71
N LEU A 15 13.66 16.13 6.63
CA LEU A 15 12.19 16.12 6.63
C LEU A 15 11.61 14.96 7.48
N TRP A 16 12.26 13.80 7.43
CA TRP A 16 11.86 12.66 8.26
C TRP A 16 12.19 12.93 9.72
N GLY A 17 13.34 13.54 10.01
CA GLY A 17 13.69 13.96 11.37
C GLY A 17 12.65 14.90 11.98
N THR A 18 12.17 15.90 11.24
CA THR A 18 11.11 16.80 11.71
C THR A 18 9.76 16.11 11.83
N SER A 19 9.41 15.24 10.87
CA SER A 19 8.15 14.46 10.91
C SER A 19 8.09 13.55 12.13
N LEU A 20 9.21 12.94 12.51
CA LEU A 20 9.32 12.08 13.69
C LEU A 20 9.26 12.92 14.97
N ALA A 21 9.97 14.05 15.04
CA ALA A 21 9.97 14.93 16.20
C ALA A 21 8.55 15.42 16.55
N MET A 22 7.75 15.80 15.55
CA MET A 22 6.34 16.21 15.76
C MET A 22 5.46 15.07 16.30
N GLN A 23 5.77 13.81 15.98
CA GLN A 23 4.95 12.69 16.44
C GLN A 23 5.25 12.25 17.87
N PHE A 24 6.49 12.43 18.32
CA PHE A 24 6.86 12.18 19.71
C PHE A 24 6.29 13.19 20.69
N GLU A 25 5.82 14.34 20.21
CA GLU A 25 5.11 15.34 21.01
C GLU A 25 3.72 14.83 21.46
N TYR A 26 3.08 13.96 20.67
CA TYR A 26 1.74 13.44 20.92
C TYR A 26 1.75 11.92 21.22
N GLN A 27 2.43 11.54 22.31
CA GLN A 27 2.61 10.13 22.71
C GLN A 27 1.28 9.37 22.89
N ALA A 28 0.23 10.05 23.34
CA ALA A 28 -1.11 9.48 23.46
C ALA A 28 -1.68 9.00 22.11
N ASN A 29 -1.39 9.72 21.01
CA ASN A 29 -1.83 9.33 19.68
C ASN A 29 -1.19 8.01 19.25
N LEU A 30 0.09 7.81 19.58
CA LEU A 30 0.80 6.56 19.26
C LEU A 30 0.14 5.36 19.97
N VAL A 31 -0.24 5.52 21.24
CA VAL A 31 -0.94 4.46 21.98
C VAL A 31 -2.30 4.15 21.35
N LEU A 32 -3.08 5.17 20.98
CA LEU A 32 -4.37 4.99 20.33
C LEU A 32 -4.24 4.24 18.99
N GLU A 33 -3.20 4.55 18.22
CA GLU A 33 -2.94 3.91 16.92
C GLU A 33 -2.52 2.44 17.08
N VAL A 34 -1.70 2.13 18.10
CA VAL A 34 -1.39 0.73 18.47
C VAL A 34 -2.67 -0.03 18.83
N VAL A 35 -3.53 0.55 19.66
CA VAL A 35 -4.81 -0.07 20.05
C VAL A 35 -5.71 -0.25 18.82
N ALA A 36 -5.80 0.75 17.94
CA ALA A 36 -6.57 0.68 16.70
C ALA A 36 -6.05 -0.40 15.75
N ALA A 37 -4.73 -0.54 15.60
CA ALA A 37 -4.11 -1.57 14.78
C ALA A 37 -4.42 -2.98 15.30
N ILE A 38 -4.30 -3.20 16.61
CA ILE A 38 -4.63 -4.48 17.26
C ILE A 38 -6.12 -4.78 17.10
N ALA A 39 -6.99 -3.81 17.36
CA ALA A 39 -8.44 -3.98 17.21
C ALA A 39 -8.84 -4.31 15.76
N ASN A 40 -8.24 -3.63 14.78
CA ASN A 40 -8.46 -3.90 13.36
C ASN A 40 -8.01 -5.32 12.97
N LEU A 41 -6.85 -5.76 13.47
CA LEU A 41 -6.36 -7.10 13.21
C LEU A 41 -7.28 -8.16 13.83
N LEU A 42 -7.67 -7.98 15.10
CA LEU A 42 -8.61 -8.88 15.78
C LEU A 42 -9.96 -8.92 15.06
N GLY A 43 -10.51 -7.77 14.67
CA GLY A 43 -11.74 -7.70 13.89
C GLY A 43 -11.63 -8.43 12.55
N SER A 44 -10.48 -8.30 11.87
CA SER A 44 -10.23 -9.01 10.61
C SER A 44 -10.07 -10.51 10.81
N LEU A 45 -9.41 -10.95 11.89
CA LEU A 45 -9.28 -12.36 12.26
C LEU A 45 -10.62 -12.98 12.60
N LEU A 46 -11.45 -12.27 13.37
CA LEU A 46 -12.82 -12.68 13.71
C LEU A 46 -13.67 -12.81 12.44
N LEU A 47 -13.67 -11.81 11.57
CA LEU A 47 -14.41 -11.89 10.31
C LEU A 47 -13.93 -13.05 9.43
N LEU A 48 -12.60 -13.24 9.33
CA LEU A 48 -12.04 -14.36 8.57
C LEU A 48 -12.43 -15.71 9.19
N SER A 49 -12.45 -15.85 10.51
CA SER A 49 -12.80 -17.12 11.18
C SER A 49 -14.25 -17.53 10.94
N LEU A 50 -15.17 -16.58 10.75
CA LEU A 50 -16.57 -16.89 10.40
C LEU A 50 -16.71 -17.64 9.08
N PHE A 51 -15.75 -17.51 8.15
CA PHE A 51 -15.74 -18.26 6.90
C PHE A 51 -15.20 -19.69 7.04
N TYR A 52 -14.51 -20.00 8.14
CA TYR A 52 -13.89 -21.28 8.41
C TYR A 52 -14.67 -22.05 9.49
N GLY A 53 -15.55 -22.95 9.05
CA GLY A 53 -16.24 -23.93 9.90
C GLY A 53 -15.67 -25.34 9.75
N GLU A 54 -16.32 -26.35 10.34
CA GLU A 54 -15.89 -27.76 10.28
C GLU A 54 -15.58 -28.21 8.84
N GLY A 55 -14.28 -28.42 8.56
CA GLY A 55 -13.79 -28.95 7.28
C GLY A 55 -13.88 -28.02 6.06
N ARG A 56 -14.29 -26.75 6.19
CA ARG A 56 -14.42 -25.83 5.04
C ARG A 56 -13.12 -25.08 4.75
N ALA A 57 -12.67 -25.12 3.50
CA ALA A 57 -11.59 -24.27 2.98
C ALA A 57 -12.18 -23.12 2.16
N LEU A 58 -11.67 -21.90 2.36
CA LEU A 58 -12.13 -20.73 1.63
C LEU A 58 -11.42 -20.65 0.27
N GLY A 59 -12.13 -20.96 -0.81
CA GLY A 59 -11.56 -20.88 -2.17
C GLY A 59 -10.30 -21.72 -2.37
N GLY A 60 -10.17 -22.86 -1.67
CA GLY A 60 -8.99 -23.74 -1.70
C GLY A 60 -7.86 -23.37 -0.73
N TRP A 61 -8.03 -22.34 0.09
CA TRP A 61 -7.04 -21.92 1.09
C TRP A 61 -7.36 -22.51 2.46
N SER A 62 -6.38 -23.17 3.08
CA SER A 62 -6.50 -23.58 4.49
C SER A 62 -6.41 -22.35 5.41
N TRP A 63 -6.82 -22.52 6.67
CA TRP A 63 -6.79 -21.44 7.66
C TRP A 63 -5.42 -20.75 7.77
N PRO A 64 -4.29 -21.46 7.98
CA PRO A 64 -2.97 -20.83 7.98
C PRO A 64 -2.63 -20.10 6.68
N GLN A 65 -3.08 -20.60 5.53
CA GLN A 65 -2.78 -19.98 4.23
C GLN A 65 -3.54 -18.66 4.05
N ALA A 66 -4.81 -18.59 4.47
CA ALA A 66 -5.57 -17.34 4.41
C ALA A 66 -5.04 -16.31 5.41
N LEU A 67 -4.50 -16.73 6.55
CA LEU A 67 -3.83 -15.83 7.48
C LEU A 67 -2.57 -15.18 6.90
N VAL A 68 -1.86 -15.87 5.99
CA VAL A 68 -0.76 -15.25 5.23
C VAL A 68 -1.28 -14.11 4.36
N VAL A 69 -2.41 -14.31 3.66
CA VAL A 69 -3.05 -13.25 2.85
C VAL A 69 -3.44 -12.05 3.73
N LEU A 70 -4.06 -12.31 4.87
CA LEU A 70 -4.41 -11.27 5.84
C LEU A 70 -3.17 -10.52 6.34
N GLY A 71 -2.09 -11.23 6.66
CA GLY A 71 -0.84 -10.61 7.10
C GLY A 71 -0.19 -9.73 6.02
N VAL A 72 -0.24 -10.13 4.74
CA VAL A 72 0.22 -9.28 3.63
C VAL A 72 -0.65 -8.03 3.54
N TYR A 73 -1.96 -8.19 3.61
CA TYR A 73 -2.89 -7.05 3.60
C TYR A 73 -2.59 -6.07 4.75
N THR A 74 -2.41 -6.57 5.98
CA THR A 74 -2.09 -5.73 7.15
C THR A 74 -0.75 -5.03 7.00
N LEU A 75 0.27 -5.70 6.44
CA LEU A 75 1.54 -5.06 6.11
C LEU A 75 1.36 -3.90 5.12
N LEU A 76 0.59 -4.10 4.05
CA LEU A 76 0.31 -3.07 3.06
C LEU A 76 -0.51 -1.89 3.64
N GLU A 77 -1.42 -2.17 4.57
CA GLU A 77 -2.15 -1.14 5.30
C GLU A 77 -1.20 -0.29 6.16
N GLY A 78 -0.26 -0.93 6.85
CA GLY A 78 0.79 -0.23 7.60
C GLY A 78 1.74 0.59 6.71
N ILE A 79 2.13 0.08 5.54
CA ILE A 79 2.89 0.84 4.54
C ILE A 79 2.08 2.06 4.07
N THR A 80 0.78 1.88 3.86
CA THR A 80 -0.13 2.95 3.46
C THR A 80 -0.19 4.03 4.54
N SER A 81 -0.39 3.67 5.80
CA SER A 81 -0.47 4.63 6.91
C SER A 81 0.87 5.32 7.21
N THR A 82 1.99 4.63 7.01
CA THR A 82 3.34 5.15 7.27
C THR A 82 3.83 6.11 6.17
N TRP A 83 3.70 5.72 4.90
CA TRP A 83 4.27 6.48 3.78
C TRP A 83 3.23 7.09 2.84
N LEU A 84 2.21 6.33 2.43
CA LEU A 84 1.33 6.79 1.35
C LEU A 84 0.36 7.87 1.82
N ARG A 85 -0.43 7.57 2.85
CA ARG A 85 -1.50 8.44 3.35
C ARG A 85 -0.96 9.82 3.79
N PRO A 86 0.12 9.94 4.59
CA PRO A 86 0.61 11.24 5.05
C PRO A 86 1.13 12.15 3.93
N ASN A 87 1.49 11.57 2.79
CA ASN A 87 2.04 12.27 1.63
C ASN A 87 0.97 12.52 0.58
N LEU A 88 0.33 11.46 0.09
CA LEU A 88 -0.56 11.51 -1.06
C LEU A 88 -1.91 12.18 -0.76
N SER A 89 -2.31 12.25 0.52
CA SER A 89 -3.47 13.07 0.93
C SER A 89 -3.17 14.58 0.85
N THR A 90 -1.90 14.99 0.96
CA THR A 90 -1.52 16.41 0.90
C THR A 90 -1.63 16.99 -0.50
N ILE A 91 -1.57 16.14 -1.55
CA ILE A 91 -1.80 16.55 -2.94
C ILE A 91 -3.15 17.24 -3.08
N VAL A 92 -4.19 16.67 -2.47
CA VAL A 92 -5.55 17.24 -2.48
C VAL A 92 -5.56 18.63 -1.84
N GLY A 93 -4.90 18.77 -0.69
CA GLY A 93 -4.77 20.06 0.00
C GLY A 93 -3.98 21.09 -0.83
N HIS A 94 -2.88 20.67 -1.45
CA HIS A 94 -2.06 21.53 -2.31
C HIS A 94 -2.84 22.05 -3.52
N VAL A 95 -3.67 21.21 -4.14
CA VAL A 95 -4.53 21.63 -5.24
C VAL A 95 -5.62 22.59 -4.75
N GLN A 96 -6.33 22.24 -3.68
CA GLN A 96 -7.42 23.07 -3.15
C GLN A 96 -6.96 24.45 -2.69
N GLN A 97 -5.76 24.55 -2.13
CA GLN A 97 -5.18 25.80 -1.61
C GLN A 97 -4.36 26.56 -2.65
N GLY A 98 -4.20 26.05 -3.88
CA GLY A 98 -3.31 26.64 -4.90
C GLY A 98 -1.82 26.61 -4.53
N THR A 99 -1.42 25.83 -3.52
CA THR A 99 -0.02 25.76 -3.05
C THR A 99 0.80 24.70 -3.78
N LEU A 100 0.20 23.99 -4.74
CA LEU A 100 0.92 23.07 -5.63
C LEU A 100 1.99 23.80 -6.45
N ASP A 101 1.80 25.09 -6.74
CA ASP A 101 2.76 25.96 -7.44
C ASP A 101 4.13 25.94 -6.76
N PHE A 102 4.15 26.05 -5.43
CA PHE A 102 5.38 26.00 -4.64
C PHE A 102 6.10 24.66 -4.68
N VAL A 103 5.37 23.57 -4.95
CA VAL A 103 5.96 22.24 -5.15
C VAL A 103 6.57 22.14 -6.55
N LEU A 104 5.86 22.62 -7.57
CA LEU A 104 6.32 22.59 -8.96
C LEU A 104 7.55 23.47 -9.22
N LEU A 105 7.72 24.55 -8.45
CA LEU A 105 8.89 25.43 -8.53
C LEU A 105 10.18 24.82 -7.94
N LYS A 106 10.07 23.72 -7.18
CA LYS A 106 11.27 23.10 -6.57
C LYS A 106 12.10 22.44 -7.66
N PRO A 107 13.45 22.52 -7.59
CA PRO A 107 14.34 21.84 -8.54
C PRO A 107 14.47 20.33 -8.23
N ILE A 108 13.35 19.69 -7.91
CA ILE A 108 13.20 18.27 -7.54
C ILE A 108 11.94 17.76 -8.24
N ASP A 109 11.95 16.50 -8.65
CA ASP A 109 10.77 15.88 -9.23
C ASP A 109 9.52 16.01 -8.32
N SER A 110 8.44 16.56 -8.87
CA SER A 110 7.24 16.90 -8.07
C SER A 110 6.52 15.67 -7.55
N GLN A 111 6.44 14.59 -8.34
CA GLN A 111 5.87 13.33 -7.89
C GLN A 111 6.70 12.73 -6.76
N PHE A 112 8.02 12.70 -6.89
CA PHE A 112 8.91 12.26 -5.82
C PHE A 112 8.73 13.08 -4.54
N TRP A 113 8.73 14.42 -4.67
CA TRP A 113 8.54 15.33 -3.53
C TRP A 113 7.22 15.06 -2.81
N LEU A 114 6.12 15.01 -3.55
CA LEU A 114 4.77 14.77 -3.00
C LEU A 114 4.61 13.38 -2.39
N SER A 115 5.48 12.43 -2.73
CA SER A 115 5.37 11.03 -2.28
C SER A 115 6.24 10.69 -1.07
N THR A 116 7.29 11.47 -0.79
CA THR A 116 8.37 11.05 0.14
C THR A 116 8.65 12.04 1.27
N THR A 117 7.96 13.18 1.30
CA THR A 117 8.25 14.29 2.23
C THR A 117 8.00 13.92 3.71
N ARG A 118 6.95 13.17 4.00
CA ARG A 118 6.52 12.84 5.37
C ARG A 118 6.65 11.36 5.66
N VAL A 119 6.92 11.00 6.92
CA VAL A 119 6.85 9.62 7.40
C VAL A 119 6.09 9.63 8.70
N SER A 120 5.13 8.71 8.82
CA SER A 120 4.28 8.53 9.99
C SER A 120 4.64 7.26 10.74
N LEU A 121 4.88 7.34 12.04
CA LEU A 121 5.03 6.17 12.92
C LEU A 121 3.72 5.41 13.13
N MET A 122 2.59 6.02 12.76
CA MET A 122 1.26 5.47 13.04
C MET A 122 0.97 4.17 12.31
N GLY A 123 1.64 3.88 11.19
CA GLY A 123 1.48 2.61 10.47
C GLY A 123 2.46 1.50 10.88
N LEU A 124 3.41 1.79 11.80
CA LEU A 124 4.36 0.80 12.27
C LEU A 124 3.72 -0.37 13.04
N PRO A 125 2.68 -0.17 13.87
CA PRO A 125 1.99 -1.27 14.54
C PRO A 125 1.40 -2.28 13.55
N GLU A 126 0.79 -1.84 12.46
CA GLU A 126 0.27 -2.70 11.39
C GLU A 126 1.40 -3.40 10.63
N ILE A 127 2.52 -2.72 10.35
CA ILE A 127 3.69 -3.36 9.74
C ILE A 127 4.20 -4.49 10.64
N ALA A 128 4.37 -4.23 11.94
CA ALA A 128 4.88 -5.20 12.90
C ALA A 128 3.92 -6.40 13.07
N THR A 129 2.63 -6.13 13.26
CA THR A 129 1.61 -7.17 13.43
C THR A 129 1.35 -7.96 12.14
N GLY A 130 1.38 -7.31 10.97
CA GLY A 130 1.28 -7.95 9.67
C GLY A 130 2.46 -8.88 9.39
N LEU A 131 3.71 -8.43 9.62
CA LEU A 131 4.90 -9.29 9.53
C LEU A 131 4.83 -10.47 10.51
N GLY A 132 4.48 -10.20 11.77
CA GLY A 132 4.32 -11.24 12.79
C GLY A 132 3.29 -12.29 12.40
N LEU A 133 2.12 -11.86 11.91
CA LEU A 133 1.07 -12.76 11.46
C LEU A 133 1.52 -13.59 10.25
N MET A 134 2.18 -12.99 9.26
CA MET A 134 2.68 -13.71 8.08
C MET A 134 3.70 -14.79 8.47
N ILE A 135 4.67 -14.45 9.32
CA ILE A 135 5.72 -15.39 9.76
C ILE A 135 5.09 -16.55 10.55
N TRP A 136 4.21 -16.23 11.50
CA TRP A 136 3.52 -17.24 12.31
C TRP A 136 2.63 -18.16 11.46
N ALA A 137 1.84 -17.58 10.55
CA ALA A 137 0.95 -18.32 9.67
C ALA A 137 1.71 -19.20 8.66
N ALA A 138 2.82 -18.71 8.11
CA ALA A 138 3.69 -19.50 7.23
C ALA A 138 4.33 -20.69 7.97
N GLY A 139 4.72 -20.50 9.23
CA GLY A 139 5.21 -21.58 10.10
C GLY A 139 4.14 -22.64 10.36
N GLN A 140 2.91 -22.22 10.67
CA GLN A 140 1.77 -23.14 10.84
C GLN A 140 1.37 -23.87 9.55
N ALA A 141 1.59 -23.25 8.38
CA ALA A 141 1.39 -23.88 7.08
C ALA A 141 2.48 -24.92 6.74
N GLY A 142 3.49 -25.12 7.58
CA GLY A 142 4.56 -26.09 7.38
C GLY A 142 5.58 -25.69 6.31
N ILE A 143 5.66 -24.40 5.98
CA ILE A 143 6.54 -23.92 4.92
C ILE A 143 7.99 -23.88 5.41
N ARG A 144 8.89 -24.50 4.65
CA ARG A 144 10.33 -24.44 4.89
C ARG A 144 10.91 -23.20 4.22
N THR A 145 11.57 -22.34 4.99
CA THR A 145 12.23 -21.16 4.47
C THR A 145 13.49 -21.55 3.69
N THR A 146 13.54 -21.20 2.41
CA THR A 146 14.74 -21.32 1.58
C THR A 146 15.21 -19.92 1.16
N PRO A 147 16.51 -19.71 0.88
CA PRO A 147 16.99 -18.41 0.39
C PRO A 147 16.25 -17.93 -0.86
N TRP A 148 15.91 -18.86 -1.76
CA TRP A 148 15.14 -18.57 -2.96
C TRP A 148 13.72 -18.08 -2.64
N LEU A 149 13.03 -18.73 -1.70
CA LEU A 149 11.69 -18.34 -1.26
C LEU A 149 11.68 -16.93 -0.65
N LEU A 150 12.71 -16.59 0.12
CA LEU A 150 12.86 -15.26 0.73
C LEU A 150 13.04 -14.17 -0.34
N ILE A 151 13.86 -14.43 -1.36
CA ILE A 151 14.05 -13.50 -2.49
C ILE A 151 12.74 -13.29 -3.26
N GLN A 152 12.02 -14.39 -3.59
CA GLN A 152 10.72 -14.29 -4.25
C GLN A 152 9.70 -13.52 -3.41
N THR A 153 9.64 -13.81 -2.11
CA THR A 153 8.73 -13.12 -1.18
C THR A 153 9.03 -11.63 -1.15
N LEU A 154 10.30 -11.25 -0.95
CA LEU A 154 10.70 -9.84 -0.92
C LEU A 154 10.38 -9.14 -2.24
N LEU A 155 10.68 -9.78 -3.37
CA LEU A 155 10.39 -9.23 -4.69
C LEU A 155 8.88 -8.99 -4.90
N MET A 156 8.03 -9.93 -4.48
CA MET A 156 6.58 -9.78 -4.61
C MET A 156 6.00 -8.75 -3.64
N LEU A 157 6.54 -8.63 -2.42
CA LEU A 157 6.14 -7.58 -1.49
C LEU A 157 6.52 -6.18 -2.02
N VAL A 158 7.70 -6.04 -2.62
CA VAL A 158 8.12 -4.79 -3.27
C VAL A 158 7.21 -4.47 -4.45
N ALA A 159 6.93 -5.44 -5.32
CA ALA A 159 6.01 -5.25 -6.46
C ALA A 159 4.61 -4.82 -5.99
N SER A 160 4.11 -5.44 -4.92
CA SER A 160 2.82 -5.09 -4.31
C SER A 160 2.82 -3.67 -3.74
N GLY A 161 3.89 -3.27 -3.04
CA GLY A 161 4.04 -1.90 -2.53
C GLY A 161 4.11 -0.84 -3.63
N LEU A 162 4.81 -1.12 -4.74
CA LEU A 162 4.89 -0.22 -5.90
C LEU A 162 3.55 -0.08 -6.62
N LEU A 163 2.83 -1.19 -6.79
CA LEU A 163 1.49 -1.18 -7.36
C LEU A 163 0.52 -0.40 -6.46
N LEU A 164 0.57 -0.63 -5.15
CA LEU A 164 -0.25 0.08 -4.17
C LEU A 164 0.01 1.59 -4.23
N TYR A 165 1.28 1.99 -4.23
CA TYR A 165 1.69 3.38 -4.42
C TYR A 165 1.06 3.97 -5.69
N SER A 166 1.15 3.24 -6.81
CA SER A 166 0.63 3.68 -8.11
C SER A 166 -0.88 3.95 -8.06
N LEU A 167 -1.65 3.04 -7.45
CA LEU A 167 -3.11 3.18 -7.30
C LEU A 167 -3.48 4.41 -6.45
N TRP A 168 -2.82 4.57 -5.30
CA TRP A 168 -3.06 5.74 -4.44
C TRP A 168 -2.70 7.05 -5.14
N PHE A 169 -1.56 7.08 -5.83
CA PHE A 169 -1.09 8.26 -6.52
C PHE A 169 -2.02 8.67 -7.67
N LEU A 170 -2.52 7.70 -8.45
CA LEU A 170 -3.53 7.93 -9.49
C LEU A 170 -4.79 8.58 -8.92
N VAL A 171 -5.33 8.02 -7.82
CA VAL A 171 -6.53 8.58 -7.17
C VAL A 171 -6.27 9.98 -6.64
N SER A 172 -5.15 10.21 -5.94
CA SER A 172 -4.79 11.55 -5.46
C SER A 172 -4.64 12.56 -6.60
N THR A 173 -4.06 12.17 -7.72
CA THR A 173 -3.86 13.04 -8.91
C THR A 173 -5.19 13.52 -9.49
N THR A 174 -6.27 12.74 -9.37
CA THR A 174 -7.60 13.18 -9.85
C THR A 174 -8.10 14.46 -9.18
N SER A 175 -7.50 14.89 -8.06
CA SER A 175 -7.89 16.12 -7.37
C SER A 175 -7.63 17.37 -8.18
N ILE A 176 -6.78 17.28 -9.21
CA ILE A 176 -6.52 18.39 -10.14
C ILE A 176 -7.80 18.80 -10.88
N TRP A 177 -8.67 17.85 -11.23
CA TRP A 177 -9.95 18.16 -11.89
C TRP A 177 -11.12 18.23 -10.92
N PHE A 178 -11.09 17.43 -9.85
CA PHE A 178 -12.21 17.30 -8.93
C PHE A 178 -11.87 17.88 -7.55
N VAL A 179 -12.59 18.92 -7.14
CA VAL A 179 -12.36 19.60 -5.85
C VAL A 179 -12.60 18.67 -4.65
N LYS A 180 -13.52 17.69 -4.75
CA LYS A 180 -13.87 16.73 -3.68
C LYS A 180 -13.45 15.30 -4.03
N THR A 181 -12.17 14.97 -3.89
CA THR A 181 -11.66 13.60 -4.13
C THR A 181 -11.67 12.68 -2.93
N TRP A 182 -12.12 13.15 -1.76
CA TRP A 182 -12.20 12.31 -0.56
C TRP A 182 -12.96 11.00 -0.81
N ASN A 183 -14.09 11.08 -1.50
CA ASN A 183 -14.90 9.91 -1.85
C ASN A 183 -14.14 8.91 -2.71
N ALA A 184 -13.30 9.37 -3.65
CA ALA A 184 -12.49 8.47 -4.48
C ALA A 184 -11.45 7.72 -3.65
N THR A 185 -10.82 8.39 -2.67
CA THR A 185 -9.88 7.72 -1.76
C THR A 185 -10.57 6.69 -0.87
N GLU A 186 -11.81 6.95 -0.41
CA GLU A 186 -12.57 5.95 0.35
C GLU A 186 -13.02 4.76 -0.49
N VAL A 187 -13.43 4.98 -1.74
CA VAL A 187 -13.76 3.88 -2.67
C VAL A 187 -12.54 2.99 -2.89
N LEU A 188 -11.34 3.58 -3.09
CA LEU A 188 -10.11 2.80 -3.19
C LEU A 188 -9.84 2.01 -1.91
N ARG A 189 -9.92 2.65 -0.73
CA ARG A 189 -9.73 1.98 0.57
C ARG A 189 -10.69 0.81 0.75
N ALA A 190 -11.99 1.02 0.49
CA ALA A 190 -13.01 -0.02 0.59
C ALA A 190 -12.74 -1.18 -0.37
N ALA A 191 -12.35 -0.89 -1.61
CA ALA A 191 -12.01 -1.93 -2.58
C ALA A 191 -10.76 -2.71 -2.17
N LEU A 192 -9.72 -2.04 -1.67
CA LEU A 192 -8.51 -2.66 -1.15
C LEU A 192 -8.77 -3.51 0.10
N SER A 193 -9.73 -3.15 0.94
CA SER A 193 -10.12 -3.93 2.13
C SER A 193 -10.60 -5.35 1.81
N SER A 194 -11.10 -5.56 0.58
CA SER A 194 -11.45 -6.90 0.08
C SER A 194 -10.22 -7.80 -0.07
N GLY A 195 -9.02 -7.22 -0.14
CA GLY A 195 -7.74 -7.93 -0.18
C GLY A 195 -7.40 -8.69 1.10
N ARG A 196 -8.17 -8.54 2.19
CA ARG A 196 -8.11 -9.36 3.41
C ARG A 196 -8.41 -10.84 3.15
N TYR A 197 -9.10 -11.14 2.06
CA TYR A 197 -9.52 -12.49 1.69
C TYR A 197 -8.82 -12.94 0.40
N PRO A 198 -8.50 -14.24 0.26
CA PRO A 198 -7.96 -14.79 -0.97
C PRO A 198 -8.89 -14.53 -2.16
N ILE A 199 -8.34 -14.15 -3.31
CA ILE A 199 -9.18 -13.77 -4.46
C ILE A 199 -10.07 -14.92 -4.99
N SER A 200 -9.65 -16.17 -4.78
CA SER A 200 -10.42 -17.36 -5.17
C SER A 200 -11.70 -17.55 -4.36
N ALA A 201 -11.86 -16.84 -3.23
CA ALA A 201 -13.07 -16.85 -2.42
C ALA A 201 -14.23 -16.06 -3.07
N PHE A 202 -13.92 -15.15 -3.99
CA PHE A 202 -14.93 -14.29 -4.61
C PHE A 202 -15.58 -14.95 -5.84
N PRO A 203 -16.84 -14.60 -6.15
CA PRO A 203 -17.49 -14.99 -7.41
C PRO A 203 -16.66 -14.58 -8.63
N SER A 204 -16.83 -15.31 -9.74
CA SER A 204 -16.01 -15.14 -10.95
C SER A 204 -15.98 -13.70 -11.50
N ALA A 205 -17.11 -12.99 -11.44
CA ALA A 205 -17.22 -11.59 -11.87
C ALA A 205 -16.37 -10.64 -11.00
N VAL A 206 -16.50 -10.75 -9.67
CA VAL A 206 -15.75 -9.93 -8.70
C VAL A 206 -14.26 -10.23 -8.77
N ARG A 207 -13.89 -11.52 -8.86
CA ARG A 207 -12.51 -11.95 -9.08
C ARG A 207 -11.90 -11.32 -10.33
N ARG A 208 -12.63 -11.29 -11.45
CA ARG A 208 -12.16 -10.67 -12.70
C ARG A 208 -11.97 -9.16 -12.53
N PHE A 209 -12.91 -8.48 -11.88
CA PHE A 209 -12.79 -7.05 -11.58
C PHE A 209 -11.54 -6.74 -10.73
N PHE A 210 -11.35 -7.47 -9.64
CA PHE A 210 -10.19 -7.27 -8.76
C PHE A 210 -8.86 -7.74 -9.35
N THR A 211 -8.87 -8.59 -10.37
CA THR A 211 -7.62 -8.99 -11.05
C THR A 211 -7.26 -8.03 -12.19
N MET A 212 -8.26 -7.57 -12.96
CA MET A 212 -8.03 -6.82 -14.20
C MET A 212 -8.13 -5.30 -14.03
N VAL A 213 -9.02 -4.82 -13.15
CA VAL A 213 -9.34 -3.38 -13.02
C VAL A 213 -8.60 -2.74 -11.86
N LEU A 214 -8.68 -3.32 -10.65
CA LEU A 214 -8.07 -2.76 -9.43
C LEU A 214 -6.79 -3.48 -8.94
N PRO A 215 -6.19 -4.32 -9.78
CA PRO A 215 -5.30 -5.45 -9.46
C PRO A 215 -5.07 -5.85 -7.97
N VAL A 216 -6.12 -6.00 -7.15
CA VAL A 216 -6.04 -6.41 -5.73
C VAL A 216 -5.40 -7.79 -5.57
N ALA A 217 -5.65 -8.70 -6.50
CA ALA A 217 -5.05 -10.04 -6.46
C ALA A 217 -3.50 -9.98 -6.43
N PHE A 218 -2.92 -9.04 -7.16
CA PHE A 218 -1.46 -8.83 -7.21
C PHE A 218 -0.91 -8.16 -5.96
N LEU A 219 -1.76 -7.47 -5.18
CA LEU A 219 -1.37 -6.83 -3.93
C LEU A 219 -1.30 -7.82 -2.77
N THR A 220 -2.21 -8.78 -2.67
CA THR A 220 -2.30 -9.64 -1.47
C THR A 220 -2.19 -11.12 -1.77
N THR A 221 -2.88 -11.64 -2.79
CA THR A 221 -2.92 -13.08 -3.07
C THR A 221 -1.61 -13.57 -3.67
N VAL A 222 -1.08 -12.89 -4.69
CA VAL A 222 0.18 -13.27 -5.36
C VAL A 222 1.39 -13.27 -4.40
N PRO A 223 1.66 -12.22 -3.60
CA PRO A 223 2.72 -12.29 -2.59
C PRO A 223 2.47 -13.36 -1.52
N ALA A 224 1.21 -13.64 -1.15
CA ALA A 224 0.92 -14.75 -0.24
C ALA A 224 1.24 -16.12 -0.88
N GLU A 225 0.97 -16.31 -2.17
CA GLU A 225 1.40 -17.51 -2.91
C GLU A 225 2.92 -17.64 -2.95
N ALA A 226 3.64 -16.51 -3.04
CA ALA A 226 5.10 -16.48 -2.94
C ALA A 226 5.58 -16.97 -1.56
N ILE A 227 4.99 -16.47 -0.47
CA ILE A 227 5.31 -16.88 0.90
C ILE A 227 5.01 -18.37 1.11
N LEU A 228 3.94 -18.88 0.51
CA LEU A 228 3.53 -20.28 0.61
C LEU A 228 4.30 -21.23 -0.33
N GLY A 229 5.25 -20.71 -1.12
CA GLY A 229 6.06 -21.51 -2.05
C GLY A 229 5.27 -22.07 -3.24
N ARG A 230 4.13 -21.46 -3.59
CA ARG A 230 3.24 -21.87 -4.68
C ARG A 230 3.34 -20.99 -5.92
N LEU A 231 4.11 -19.92 -5.84
CA LEU A 231 4.21 -18.95 -6.91
C LEU A 231 4.86 -19.57 -8.16
N THR A 232 4.11 -19.55 -9.25
CA THR A 232 4.62 -19.97 -10.56
C THR A 232 5.34 -18.81 -11.26
N LEU A 233 6.27 -19.14 -12.17
CA LEU A 233 7.02 -18.15 -12.94
C LEU A 233 6.12 -17.18 -13.76
N PRO A 234 5.04 -17.63 -14.44
CA PRO A 234 4.14 -16.71 -15.12
C PRO A 234 3.50 -15.66 -14.20
N TRP A 235 3.03 -16.07 -13.01
CA TRP A 235 2.44 -15.16 -12.03
C TRP A 235 3.46 -14.18 -11.45
N LEU A 236 4.70 -14.63 -11.25
CA LEU A 236 5.82 -13.76 -10.85
C LEU A 236 6.06 -12.67 -11.90
N LEU A 237 6.24 -13.04 -13.17
CA LEU A 237 6.50 -12.09 -14.26
C LEU A 237 5.33 -11.15 -14.48
N LEU A 238 4.10 -11.67 -14.41
CA LEU A 238 2.88 -10.88 -14.54
C LEU A 238 2.76 -9.84 -13.41
N SER A 239 3.06 -10.21 -12.17
CA SER A 239 3.05 -9.30 -11.02
C SER A 239 4.05 -8.15 -11.20
N LEU A 240 5.27 -8.46 -11.64
CA LEU A 240 6.29 -7.45 -11.95
C LEU A 240 5.85 -6.52 -13.08
N MET A 241 5.30 -7.10 -14.16
CA MET A 241 4.80 -6.33 -15.29
C MET A 241 3.68 -5.38 -14.87
N VAL A 242 2.70 -5.85 -14.09
CA VAL A 242 1.59 -5.03 -13.58
C VAL A 242 2.10 -3.92 -12.67
N ALA A 243 3.08 -4.18 -11.80
CA ALA A 243 3.70 -3.15 -10.95
C ALA A 243 4.43 -2.09 -11.80
N CYS A 244 5.23 -2.51 -12.79
CA CYS A 244 5.93 -1.60 -13.70
C CYS A 244 4.96 -0.75 -14.54
N ILE A 245 3.91 -1.36 -15.09
CA ILE A 245 2.86 -0.66 -15.83
C ILE A 245 2.15 0.33 -14.90
N GLY A 246 1.79 -0.07 -13.69
CA GLY A 246 1.17 0.80 -12.69
C GLY A 246 2.01 2.05 -12.42
N LEU A 247 3.32 1.88 -12.22
CA LEU A 247 4.24 3.00 -12.02
C LEU A 247 4.31 3.92 -13.24
N ALA A 248 4.47 3.34 -14.43
CA ALA A 248 4.51 4.10 -15.68
C ALA A 248 3.22 4.90 -15.90
N LEU A 249 2.06 4.28 -15.65
CA LEU A 249 0.75 4.93 -15.73
C LEU A 249 0.61 6.05 -14.69
N SER A 250 1.03 5.82 -13.45
CA SER A 250 0.98 6.86 -12.40
C SER A 250 1.80 8.10 -12.80
N ARG A 251 2.96 7.87 -13.40
CA ARG A 251 3.85 8.94 -13.89
C ARG A 251 3.24 9.68 -15.07
N ALA A 252 2.79 8.94 -16.09
CA ALA A 252 2.21 9.51 -17.29
C ALA A 252 0.94 10.31 -16.96
N PHE A 253 0.09 9.76 -16.09
CA PHE A 253 -1.14 10.40 -15.65
C PHE A 253 -0.87 11.70 -14.88
N TRP A 254 0.15 11.74 -14.03
CA TRP A 254 0.55 12.98 -13.35
C TRP A 254 1.03 14.06 -14.30
N GLN A 255 1.90 13.71 -15.24
CA GLN A 255 2.37 14.67 -16.26
C GLN A 255 1.24 15.17 -17.16
N PHE A 256 0.26 14.31 -17.45
CA PHE A 256 -0.95 14.71 -18.16
C PHE A 256 -1.82 15.65 -17.32
N ALA A 257 -2.06 15.29 -16.05
CA ALA A 257 -2.91 16.07 -15.15
C ALA A 257 -2.39 17.48 -14.91
N LEU A 258 -1.07 17.65 -14.77
CA LEU A 258 -0.44 18.95 -14.57
C LEU A 258 -0.73 19.94 -15.71
N ARG A 259 -1.09 19.48 -16.92
CA ARG A 259 -1.47 20.36 -18.04
C ARG A 259 -2.81 21.06 -17.82
N PHE A 260 -3.65 20.53 -16.94
CA PHE A 260 -4.97 21.05 -16.61
C PHE A 260 -5.01 21.76 -15.26
N TYR A 261 -3.89 21.80 -14.55
CA TYR A 261 -3.82 22.45 -13.27
C TYR A 261 -3.86 23.98 -13.44
N THR A 262 -4.84 24.61 -12.81
CA THR A 262 -4.99 26.06 -12.71
C THR A 262 -4.87 26.48 -11.26
N SER A 263 -4.00 27.45 -10.98
CA SER A 263 -3.80 27.95 -9.62
C SER A 263 -5.07 28.61 -9.10
N ALA A 264 -5.44 28.31 -7.85
CA ALA A 264 -6.59 28.93 -7.19
C ALA A 264 -6.35 30.42 -6.82
N SER A 265 -5.14 30.94 -7.05
CA SER A 265 -4.73 32.32 -6.71
C SER A 265 -4.74 33.28 -7.91
N SER A 266 -5.46 32.97 -9.00
CA SER A 266 -5.57 33.82 -10.21
C SER A 266 -7.00 34.29 -10.45
#